data_AF-A0A7L9SL51-F1
#
_entry.id   AF-A0A7L9SL51-F1
#
_cell.length_a   1.000
_cell.length_b   1.000
_cell.length_c   1.000
_cell.angle_alpha   90.00
_cell.angle_beta   90.00
_cell.angle_gamma   90.00
#
_symmetry.space_group_name_H-M   'P 1'
#
loop_
_entity.id
_entity.type
_entity.pdbx_description
1 polymer ?
#
loop_
_entity_poly.entity_id
_entity_poly.type
_entity_poly.pdbx_seq_one_letter_code
_entity_poly.pdbx_strand_id
1 'polypeptide(L)'
;MPADAPEPDIIVFDGLTNDVHQGFIRENPGSLTALDEFDPACFDSDTYAGCFESTIAEFRRHWPSVPIIYLAVHRNGGQSYDDQLTARRLALGACSKWNVAVADVWADSDLDTRRTADRERYSFDALGCDGLPGTPETITYSQPDTQPSGTHPNFPAIDRFYTPVLGEKISFVIEGLR
;
A
#
# COMPACT_ATOMS: atom_id res chain seq x y z
N MET A 1 25.36 3.64 4.59
CA MET A 1 25.36 2.17 4.43
C MET A 1 26.79 1.73 4.28
N PRO A 2 27.19 0.59 4.85
CA PRO A 2 28.49 0.03 4.56
C PRO A 2 28.59 -0.29 3.05
N ALA A 3 29.79 -0.24 2.50
CA ALA A 3 30.04 -0.33 1.06
C ALA A 3 29.70 -1.70 0.43
N ASP A 4 29.30 -2.66 1.26
CA ASP A 4 28.96 -4.04 0.94
C ASP A 4 27.46 -4.37 1.13
N ALA A 5 26.62 -3.38 1.46
CA ALA A 5 25.18 -3.61 1.53
C ALA A 5 24.65 -3.96 0.12
N PRO A 6 23.96 -5.11 -0.05
CA PRO A 6 23.45 -5.51 -1.36
C PRO A 6 22.44 -4.47 -1.89
N GLU A 7 22.57 -4.13 -3.17
CA GLU A 7 21.60 -3.30 -3.89
C GLU A 7 20.41 -4.17 -4.33
N PRO A 8 19.16 -3.78 -4.01
CA PRO A 8 17.99 -4.49 -4.51
C PRO A 8 17.77 -4.22 -5.99
N ASP A 9 17.32 -5.22 -6.75
CA ASP A 9 16.96 -5.03 -8.16
C ASP A 9 15.74 -4.11 -8.33
N ILE A 10 14.79 -4.21 -7.39
CA ILE A 10 13.55 -3.42 -7.34
C ILE A 10 13.18 -3.23 -5.86
N ILE A 11 12.65 -2.06 -5.53
CA ILE A 11 12.00 -1.81 -4.24
C ILE A 11 10.49 -1.86 -4.45
N VAL A 12 9.80 -2.77 -3.75
CA VAL A 12 8.34 -2.77 -3.64
C VAL A 12 7.99 -2.39 -2.23
N PHE A 13 7.13 -1.40 -2.06
CA PHE A 13 6.59 -1.05 -0.75
C PHE A 13 5.08 -0.86 -0.84
N ASP A 14 4.37 -1.41 0.14
CA ASP A 14 3.06 -0.93 0.55
C ASP A 14 3.24 -0.20 1.87
N GLY A 15 2.37 0.77 2.16
CA GLY A 15 2.60 1.57 3.35
C GLY A 15 1.51 2.56 3.62
N LEU A 16 1.53 3.02 4.87
CA LEU A 16 0.72 4.12 5.39
C LEU A 16 -0.80 3.85 5.36
N THR A 17 -1.21 2.58 5.17
CA THR A 17 -2.58 2.13 5.45
C THR A 17 -2.91 2.24 6.94
N ASN A 18 -1.90 2.12 7.82
CA ASN A 18 -2.05 2.34 9.25
C ASN A 18 -2.25 3.82 9.60
N ASP A 19 -1.76 4.75 8.77
CA ASP A 19 -1.96 6.19 8.95
C ASP A 19 -3.38 6.63 8.56
N VAL A 20 -4.08 5.79 7.80
CA VAL A 20 -5.53 5.89 7.61
C VAL A 20 -6.27 5.40 8.86
N HIS A 21 -5.72 4.40 9.55
CA HIS A 21 -6.29 3.89 10.79
C HIS A 21 -6.31 4.99 11.86
N GLN A 22 -7.37 5.03 12.66
CA GLN A 22 -7.57 6.01 13.74
C GLN A 22 -7.63 7.49 13.32
N GLY A 23 -7.76 7.80 12.03
CA GLY A 23 -8.06 9.15 11.56
C GLY A 23 -6.87 10.10 11.53
N PHE A 24 -5.64 9.61 11.70
CA PHE A 24 -4.44 10.45 11.64
C PHE A 24 -4.36 11.26 10.34
N ILE A 25 -4.69 10.65 9.19
CA ILE A 25 -4.70 11.38 7.92
C ILE A 25 -5.73 12.51 7.84
N ARG A 26 -6.81 12.46 8.62
CA ARG A 26 -7.78 13.57 8.68
C ARG A 26 -7.21 14.76 9.43
N GLU A 27 -6.45 14.49 10.47
CA GLU A 27 -5.85 15.51 11.33
C GLU A 27 -4.59 16.09 10.69
N ASN A 28 -3.77 15.24 10.06
CA ASN A 28 -2.45 15.59 9.54
C ASN A 28 -2.21 15.07 8.11
N PRO A 29 -3.04 15.46 7.11
CA PRO A 29 -2.84 15.00 5.74
C PRO A 29 -1.54 15.55 5.12
N GLY A 30 -1.14 16.76 5.50
CA GLY A 30 -0.04 17.48 4.86
C GLY A 30 -0.34 17.88 3.41
N SER A 31 0.69 18.28 2.68
CA SER A 31 0.60 18.66 1.28
C SER A 31 1.88 18.35 0.53
N LEU A 32 1.75 17.89 -0.72
CA LEU A 32 2.88 17.78 -1.63
C LEU A 32 3.22 19.19 -2.14
N THR A 33 4.46 19.63 -1.96
CA THR A 33 4.91 20.91 -2.53
C THR A 33 5.80 20.66 -3.74
N ALA A 34 5.61 21.42 -4.82
CA ALA A 34 6.53 21.36 -5.97
C ALA A 34 7.78 22.22 -5.76
N LEU A 35 7.76 23.08 -4.75
CA LEU A 35 8.80 24.07 -4.43
C LEU A 35 9.86 23.55 -3.47
N ASP A 36 9.66 22.37 -2.88
CA ASP A 36 10.66 21.75 -1.99
C ASP A 36 11.86 21.17 -2.75
N GLU A 37 11.86 21.19 -4.09
CA GLU A 37 12.96 20.67 -4.92
C GLU A 37 13.42 19.25 -4.52
N PHE A 38 12.51 18.42 -4.00
CA PHE A 38 12.82 17.09 -3.47
C PHE A 38 13.73 17.07 -2.23
N ASP A 39 13.92 18.21 -1.55
CA ASP A 39 14.74 18.33 -0.35
C ASP A 39 14.03 17.71 0.87
N PRO A 40 14.59 16.65 1.48
CA PRO A 40 14.02 16.04 2.69
C PRO A 40 13.89 17.00 3.87
N ALA A 41 14.69 18.08 3.93
CA ALA A 41 14.58 19.09 4.98
C ALA A 41 13.28 19.91 4.91
N CYS A 42 12.58 19.87 3.78
CA CYS A 42 11.31 20.56 3.58
C CYS A 42 10.09 19.69 3.86
N PHE A 43 10.25 18.40 4.13
CA PHE A 43 9.12 17.51 4.41
C PHE A 43 8.66 17.62 5.85
N ASP A 44 7.35 17.76 6.05
CA ASP A 44 6.74 17.73 7.37
C ASP A 44 6.47 16.28 7.79
N SER A 45 7.41 15.70 8.54
CA SER A 45 7.33 14.33 9.06
C SER A 45 6.23 14.10 10.09
N ASP A 46 5.50 15.14 10.51
CA ASP A 46 4.31 14.99 11.36
C ASP A 46 3.03 14.80 10.50
N THR A 47 3.17 14.78 9.17
CA THR A 47 2.05 14.61 8.23
C THR A 47 2.20 13.34 7.39
N TYR A 48 1.06 12.82 6.92
CA TYR A 48 1.04 11.69 5.98
C TYR A 48 1.89 11.98 4.73
N ALA A 49 1.70 13.15 4.11
CA ALA A 49 2.42 13.50 2.89
C ALA A 49 3.94 13.56 3.11
N GLY A 50 4.40 14.22 4.17
CA GLY A 50 5.83 14.33 4.44
C GLY A 50 6.47 12.99 4.83
N CYS A 51 5.77 12.12 5.58
CA CYS A 51 6.22 10.76 5.84
C CYS A 51 6.34 9.91 4.57
N PHE A 52 5.35 10.00 3.67
CA PHE A 52 5.37 9.29 2.40
C PHE A 52 6.56 9.74 1.54
N GLU A 53 6.78 11.05 1.39
CA GLU A 53 7.90 11.59 0.63
C GLU A 53 9.25 11.28 1.27
N SER A 54 9.36 11.35 2.59
CA SER A 54 10.58 10.99 3.33
C SER A 54 10.96 9.52 3.11
N THR A 55 9.96 8.63 3.03
CA THR A 55 10.20 7.21 2.73
C THR A 55 10.83 7.01 1.35
N ILE A 56 10.28 7.67 0.32
CA ILE A 56 10.84 7.62 -1.04
C ILE A 56 12.24 8.26 -1.07
N ALA A 57 12.42 9.39 -0.39
CA ALA A 57 13.70 10.08 -0.34
C ALA A 57 14.79 9.20 0.29
N GLU A 58 14.47 8.44 1.34
CA GLU A 58 15.40 7.48 1.94
C GLU A 58 15.75 6.34 0.98
N PHE A 59 14.79 5.80 0.23
CA PHE A 59 15.08 4.83 -0.84
C PHE A 59 16.02 5.42 -1.88
N ARG A 60 15.78 6.65 -2.35
CA ARG A 60 16.63 7.32 -3.35
C ARG A 60 18.01 7.69 -2.80
N ARG A 61 18.12 8.03 -1.52
CA ARG A 61 19.39 8.32 -0.86
C ARG A 61 20.27 7.07 -0.77
N HIS A 62 19.67 5.91 -0.56
CA HIS A 62 20.37 4.64 -0.45
C HIS A 62 20.62 3.97 -1.80
N TRP A 63 19.64 4.04 -2.70
CA TRP A 63 19.62 3.35 -3.98
C TRP A 63 19.10 4.29 -5.08
N PRO A 64 19.93 5.23 -5.57
CA PRO A 64 19.48 6.29 -6.47
C PRO A 64 18.89 5.76 -7.79
N SER A 65 19.48 4.71 -8.34
CA SER A 65 19.11 4.09 -9.62
C SER A 65 18.04 3.02 -9.52
N VAL A 66 17.73 2.52 -8.33
CA VAL A 66 16.83 1.38 -8.19
C VAL A 66 15.39 1.79 -8.52
N PRO A 67 14.68 1.03 -9.36
CA PRO A 67 13.25 1.22 -9.58
C PRO A 67 12.45 1.02 -8.30
N ILE A 68 11.48 1.91 -8.08
CA ILE A 68 10.58 1.85 -6.94
C ILE A 68 9.17 1.60 -7.46
N ILE A 69 8.47 0.64 -6.87
CA ILE A 69 7.07 0.34 -7.09
C ILE A 69 6.32 0.54 -5.78
N TYR A 70 5.36 1.46 -5.79
CA TYR A 70 4.36 1.57 -4.73
C TYR A 70 3.17 0.64 -5.03
N LEU A 71 2.83 -0.21 -4.07
CA LEU A 71 1.66 -1.08 -4.12
C LEU A 71 0.48 -0.38 -3.43
N ALA A 72 -0.44 0.20 -4.21
CA ALA A 72 -1.66 0.78 -3.67
C ALA A 72 -2.66 -0.34 -3.35
N VAL A 73 -3.09 -0.40 -2.09
CA VAL A 73 -3.99 -1.45 -1.60
C VAL A 73 -5.42 -1.29 -2.12
N HIS A 74 -6.20 -2.37 -2.03
CA HIS A 74 -7.62 -2.40 -2.41
C HIS A 74 -8.48 -1.43 -1.59
N ARG A 75 -9.75 -1.26 -2.00
CA ARG A 75 -10.78 -0.56 -1.23
C ARG A 75 -11.07 -1.33 0.06
N ASN A 76 -10.48 -0.88 1.17
CA ASN A 76 -10.47 -1.54 2.46
C ASN A 76 -11.77 -1.27 3.24
N GLY A 77 -12.48 -2.35 3.58
CA GLY A 77 -13.74 -2.32 4.33
C GLY A 77 -13.61 -1.90 5.79
N GLY A 78 -12.44 -2.08 6.39
CA GLY A 78 -12.17 -1.74 7.79
C GLY A 78 -11.76 -0.27 8.02
N GLN A 79 -11.74 0.54 6.96
CA GLN A 79 -11.30 1.94 7.01
C GLN A 79 -12.34 2.89 6.42
N SER A 80 -12.31 4.15 6.85
CA SER A 80 -13.12 5.23 6.26
C SER A 80 -12.80 5.39 4.77
N TYR A 81 -13.85 5.47 3.93
CA TYR A 81 -13.65 5.61 2.49
C TYR A 81 -13.04 6.96 2.11
N ASP A 82 -13.45 8.04 2.76
CA ASP A 82 -12.94 9.39 2.47
C ASP A 82 -11.48 9.56 2.89
N ASP A 83 -11.11 8.93 4.01
CA ASP A 83 -9.72 8.94 4.49
C ASP A 83 -8.82 8.14 3.53
N GLN A 84 -9.31 6.99 3.02
CA GLN A 84 -8.63 6.21 1.98
C GLN A 84 -8.45 7.00 0.68
N LEU A 85 -9.48 7.73 0.22
CA LEU A 85 -9.38 8.58 -0.97
C LEU A 85 -8.32 9.67 -0.79
N THR A 86 -8.24 10.26 0.41
CA THR A 86 -7.24 11.28 0.74
C THR A 86 -5.84 10.68 0.72
N ALA A 87 -5.63 9.54 1.39
CA ALA A 87 -4.36 8.82 1.42
C ALA A 87 -3.89 8.45 0.02
N ARG A 88 -4.78 7.85 -0.77
CA ARG A 88 -4.48 7.44 -2.14
C ARG A 88 -4.12 8.64 -3.00
N ARG A 89 -4.84 9.76 -2.91
CA ARG A 89 -4.52 10.98 -3.66
C ARG A 89 -3.12 11.50 -3.34
N LEU A 90 -2.74 11.54 -2.07
CA LEU A 90 -1.43 12.01 -1.62
C LEU A 90 -0.32 11.04 -2.04
N ALA A 91 -0.51 9.73 -1.82
CA ALA A 91 0.43 8.70 -2.22
C ALA A 91 0.70 8.72 -3.74
N LEU A 92 -0.35 8.77 -4.56
CA LEU A 92 -0.20 8.82 -6.02
C LEU A 92 0.42 10.13 -6.51
N GLY A 93 0.09 11.25 -5.85
CA GLY A 93 0.73 12.52 -6.14
C GLY A 93 2.23 12.49 -5.86
N ALA A 94 2.65 11.92 -4.72
CA ALA A 94 4.05 11.71 -4.38
C ALA A 94 4.71 10.75 -5.39
N CYS A 95 4.06 9.63 -5.74
CA CYS A 95 4.61 8.70 -6.71
C CYS A 95 4.84 9.36 -8.08
N SER A 96 3.89 10.18 -8.53
CA SER A 96 4.02 10.96 -9.77
C SER A 96 5.19 11.95 -9.69
N LYS A 97 5.28 12.72 -8.59
CA LYS A 97 6.38 13.68 -8.36
C LYS A 97 7.75 13.00 -8.41
N TRP A 98 7.88 11.84 -7.77
CA TRP A 98 9.16 11.13 -7.58
C TRP A 98 9.47 10.08 -8.65
N ASN A 99 8.66 9.99 -9.70
CA ASN A 99 8.77 8.95 -10.73
C ASN A 99 8.83 7.53 -10.13
N VAL A 100 7.93 7.25 -9.20
CA VAL A 100 7.70 5.93 -8.60
C VAL A 100 6.59 5.24 -9.40
N ALA A 101 6.85 4.00 -9.84
CA ALA A 101 5.84 3.21 -10.52
C ALA A 101 4.75 2.78 -9.53
N VAL A 102 3.51 2.61 -10.00
CA VAL A 102 2.38 2.23 -9.14
C VAL A 102 1.78 0.92 -9.63
N ALA A 103 1.68 -0.05 -8.72
CA ALA A 103 0.85 -1.24 -8.85
C ALA A 103 -0.46 -0.99 -8.08
N ASP A 104 -1.55 -0.71 -8.79
CA ASP A 104 -2.75 -0.11 -8.18
C ASP A 104 -3.89 -1.11 -8.04
N VAL A 105 -3.92 -1.88 -6.94
CA VAL A 105 -4.99 -2.87 -6.71
C VAL A 105 -6.36 -2.19 -6.56
N TRP A 106 -6.40 -0.93 -6.14
CA TRP A 106 -7.63 -0.16 -6.08
C TRP A 106 -8.20 0.11 -7.47
N ALA A 107 -7.38 0.57 -8.42
CA ALA A 107 -7.84 0.96 -9.75
C ALA A 107 -7.88 -0.22 -10.74
N ASP A 108 -6.94 -1.15 -10.62
CA ASP A 108 -6.67 -2.19 -11.61
C ASP A 108 -7.25 -3.56 -11.20
N SER A 109 -8.07 -3.58 -10.15
CA SER A 109 -8.79 -4.78 -9.73
C SER A 109 -10.20 -4.47 -9.23
N ASP A 110 -11.03 -5.51 -9.19
CA ASP A 110 -12.39 -5.42 -8.66
C ASP A 110 -12.49 -5.64 -7.15
N LEU A 111 -11.39 -5.84 -6.43
CA LEU A 111 -11.45 -6.11 -4.98
C LEU A 111 -12.00 -4.88 -4.22
N ASP A 112 -13.08 -5.10 -3.47
CA ASP A 112 -13.70 -4.08 -2.64
C ASP A 112 -14.32 -4.70 -1.39
N THR A 113 -13.55 -4.75 -0.30
CA THR A 113 -13.95 -5.39 0.96
C THR A 113 -14.94 -4.53 1.76
N ARG A 114 -15.39 -3.38 1.23
CA ARG A 114 -16.60 -2.71 1.73
C ARG A 114 -17.86 -3.49 1.36
N ARG A 115 -17.79 -4.36 0.34
CA ARG A 115 -18.85 -5.30 -0.02
C ARG A 115 -18.75 -6.54 0.88
N THR A 116 -19.84 -6.90 1.55
CA THR A 116 -19.91 -8.05 2.47
C THR A 116 -19.34 -9.33 1.87
N ALA A 117 -19.71 -9.65 0.62
CA ALA A 117 -19.25 -10.88 -0.04
C ALA A 117 -17.72 -10.90 -0.27
N ASP A 118 -17.12 -9.76 -0.59
CA ASP A 118 -15.68 -9.67 -0.77
C ASP A 118 -14.96 -9.70 0.57
N ARG A 119 -15.48 -8.97 1.56
CA ARG A 119 -14.96 -8.94 2.92
C ARG A 119 -14.81 -10.36 3.46
N GLU A 120 -15.90 -11.11 3.46
CA GLU A 120 -15.95 -12.48 4.00
C GLU A 120 -15.02 -13.42 3.24
N ARG A 121 -14.98 -13.31 1.91
CA ARG A 121 -14.23 -14.24 1.07
C ARG A 121 -12.73 -13.96 1.01
N TYR A 122 -12.34 -12.69 1.03
CA TYR A 122 -11.00 -12.24 0.64
C TYR A 122 -10.23 -11.54 1.76
N SER A 123 -10.76 -11.50 2.98
CA SER A 123 -10.02 -10.94 4.12
C SER A 123 -9.98 -11.85 5.34
N PHE A 124 -9.07 -11.55 6.26
CA PHE A 124 -8.92 -12.27 7.51
C PHE A 124 -8.56 -11.35 8.68
N ASP A 125 -9.02 -11.71 9.88
CA ASP A 125 -8.57 -11.11 11.15
C ASP A 125 -7.88 -12.13 12.06
N ALA A 126 -7.95 -13.41 11.72
CA ALA A 126 -7.43 -14.51 12.50
C ALA A 126 -6.76 -15.55 11.60
N LEU A 127 -5.85 -16.32 12.21
CA LEU A 127 -5.18 -17.44 11.56
C LEU A 127 -5.96 -18.74 11.77
N GLY A 128 -5.91 -19.64 10.80
CA GLY A 128 -6.40 -21.01 10.94
C GLY A 128 -5.58 -21.82 11.93
N CYS A 129 -6.00 -23.06 12.19
CA CYS A 129 -5.25 -23.99 13.06
C CYS A 129 -3.87 -24.38 12.50
N ASP A 130 -3.65 -24.15 11.21
CA ASP A 130 -2.38 -24.31 10.50
C ASP A 130 -1.48 -23.07 10.58
N GLY A 131 -1.94 -21.98 11.20
CA GLY A 131 -1.22 -20.72 11.29
C GLY A 131 -1.27 -19.87 10.01
N LEU A 132 -2.09 -20.23 9.03
CA LEU A 132 -2.24 -19.47 7.78
C LEU A 132 -3.40 -18.46 7.87
N PRO A 133 -3.40 -17.40 7.04
CA PRO A 133 -4.52 -16.47 6.92
C PRO A 133 -5.85 -17.19 6.76
N GLY A 134 -6.83 -16.86 7.62
CA GLY A 134 -8.14 -17.50 7.62
C GLY A 134 -8.94 -17.31 6.34
N THR A 135 -9.84 -18.25 6.08
CA THR A 135 -10.85 -18.23 5.02
C THR A 135 -12.22 -18.60 5.61
N PRO A 136 -13.33 -18.43 4.87
CA PRO A 136 -14.65 -18.91 5.32
C PRO A 136 -14.71 -20.40 5.67
N GLU A 137 -13.84 -21.21 5.08
CA GLU A 137 -13.76 -22.65 5.32
C GLU A 137 -12.93 -23.02 6.55
N THR A 138 -12.03 -22.14 7.00
CA THR A 138 -11.08 -22.42 8.08
C THR A 138 -11.41 -21.71 9.38
N ILE A 139 -12.16 -20.60 9.33
CA ILE A 139 -12.52 -19.79 10.50
C ILE A 139 -14.00 -19.46 10.51
N THR A 140 -14.63 -19.62 11.68
CA THR A 140 -15.94 -19.04 11.99
C THR A 140 -15.77 -17.91 12.97
N TYR A 141 -16.14 -16.69 12.58
CA TYR A 141 -16.05 -15.52 13.45
C TYR A 141 -17.24 -15.44 14.42
N SER A 142 -16.97 -14.97 15.63
CA SER A 142 -18.02 -14.73 16.63
C SER A 142 -18.91 -13.53 16.30
N GLN A 143 -18.46 -12.63 15.43
CA GLN A 143 -19.21 -11.46 14.97
C GLN A 143 -19.24 -11.39 13.43
N PRO A 144 -19.98 -12.30 12.76
CA PRO A 144 -19.93 -12.41 11.29
C PRO A 144 -20.41 -11.15 10.55
N ASP A 145 -21.23 -10.32 11.19
CA ASP A 145 -21.69 -9.06 10.60
C ASP A 145 -20.56 -8.03 10.44
N THR A 146 -19.51 -8.13 11.25
CA THR A 146 -18.37 -7.19 11.30
C THR A 146 -17.01 -7.85 11.04
N GLN A 147 -16.95 -9.19 11.04
CA GLN A 147 -15.72 -9.98 10.88
C GLN A 147 -15.82 -10.99 9.74
N PRO A 148 -14.76 -11.16 8.94
CA PRO A 148 -13.48 -10.45 9.02
C PRO A 148 -13.64 -8.96 8.68
N SER A 149 -12.73 -8.11 9.17
CA SER A 149 -12.84 -6.64 9.08
C SER A 149 -12.80 -6.09 7.65
N GLY A 150 -12.29 -6.86 6.69
CA GLY A 150 -11.97 -6.36 5.36
C GLY A 150 -10.58 -5.73 5.24
N THR A 151 -9.79 -5.70 6.33
CA THR A 151 -8.49 -5.01 6.34
C THR A 151 -7.36 -5.81 5.71
N HIS A 152 -7.15 -7.06 6.12
CA HIS A 152 -6.00 -7.85 5.65
C HIS A 152 -6.42 -8.84 4.56
N PRO A 153 -5.81 -8.81 3.37
CA PRO A 153 -6.11 -9.77 2.31
C PRO A 153 -5.62 -11.19 2.69
N ASN A 154 -6.47 -12.21 2.51
CA ASN A 154 -6.04 -13.60 2.65
C ASN A 154 -5.35 -14.11 1.37
N PHE A 155 -4.83 -15.35 1.36
CA PHE A 155 -4.16 -15.88 0.16
C PHE A 155 -5.03 -15.89 -1.10
N PRO A 156 -6.31 -16.30 -1.07
CA PRO A 156 -7.21 -16.15 -2.23
C PRO A 156 -7.26 -14.72 -2.79
N ALA A 157 -7.19 -13.70 -1.93
CA ALA A 157 -7.15 -12.31 -2.36
C ALA A 157 -5.80 -11.93 -2.99
N ILE A 158 -4.71 -12.39 -2.38
CA ILE A 158 -3.35 -12.15 -2.89
C ILE A 158 -3.18 -12.78 -4.27
N ASP A 159 -3.58 -14.04 -4.45
CA ASP A 159 -3.45 -14.76 -5.71
C ASP A 159 -4.31 -14.15 -6.80
N ARG A 160 -5.54 -13.76 -6.46
CA ARG A 160 -6.53 -13.29 -7.44
C ARG A 160 -6.33 -11.82 -7.83
N PHE A 161 -5.94 -10.96 -6.91
CA PHE A 161 -5.98 -9.50 -7.12
C PHE A 161 -4.62 -8.82 -7.01
N TYR A 162 -3.78 -9.21 -6.05
CA TYR A 162 -2.49 -8.55 -5.84
C TYR A 162 -1.41 -9.06 -6.79
N THR A 163 -1.27 -10.38 -6.91
CA THR A 163 -0.22 -11.02 -7.72
C THR A 163 -0.29 -10.60 -9.19
N PRO A 164 -1.47 -10.56 -9.86
CA PRO A 164 -1.54 -10.11 -11.25
C PRO A 164 -1.13 -8.65 -11.42
N VAL A 165 -1.64 -7.75 -10.58
CA VAL A 165 -1.38 -6.31 -10.66
C VAL A 165 0.09 -6.00 -10.39
N LEU A 166 0.68 -6.60 -9.36
CA LEU A 166 2.09 -6.41 -9.05
C LEU A 166 3.00 -7.06 -10.09
N GLY A 167 2.68 -8.28 -10.55
CA GLY A 167 3.46 -9.01 -11.55
C GLY A 167 3.53 -8.27 -12.90
N GLU A 168 2.41 -7.70 -13.35
CA GLU A 168 2.36 -6.85 -14.54
C GLU A 168 3.27 -5.62 -14.37
N LYS A 169 3.19 -4.95 -13.21
CA LYS A 169 4.01 -3.76 -12.95
C LYS A 169 5.50 -4.06 -12.88
N ILE A 170 5.89 -5.15 -12.22
CA ILE A 170 7.28 -5.61 -12.17
C ILE A 170 7.79 -5.89 -13.58
N SER A 171 7.01 -6.60 -14.40
CA SER A 171 7.38 -6.92 -15.78
C SER A 171 7.59 -5.65 -16.61
N PHE A 172 6.65 -4.72 -16.54
CA PHE A 172 6.75 -3.42 -17.22
C PHE A 172 8.00 -2.63 -16.81
N VAL A 173 8.30 -2.56 -15.52
CA VAL A 173 9.47 -1.86 -15.00
C VAL A 173 10.76 -2.53 -15.47
N ILE A 174 10.86 -3.86 -15.40
CA ILE A 174 12.05 -4.60 -15.84
C ILE A 174 12.29 -4.46 -17.35
N GLU A 175 11.23 -4.55 -18.16
CA GLU A 175 11.32 -4.40 -19.61
C GLU A 175 11.74 -2.98 -20.02
N GLY A 176 11.26 -1.96 -19.30
CA GLY A 176 11.64 -0.56 -19.55
C GLY A 176 13.10 -0.21 -19.18
N LEU A 177 13.81 -1.09 -18.47
CA LEU A 177 15.23 -0.93 -18.13
C LEU A 177 16.18 -1.56 -19.17
N ARG A 178 15.66 -2.32 -20.13
CA ARG A 178 16.43 -2.98 -21.21
C ARG A 178 16.49 -2.10 -22.46
#